data_AF-A0A355QJ09-F1
#
_entry.id   AF-A0A355QJ09-F1
#
_cell.length_a   1.000
_cell.length_b   1.000
_cell.length_c   1.000
_cell.angle_alpha   90.00
_cell.angle_beta   90.00
_cell.angle_gamma   90.00
#
_symmetry.space_group_name_H-M   'P 1'
#
loop_
_entity.id
_entity.type
_entity.pdbx_description
1 polymer ?
#
loop_
_entity_poly.entity_id
_entity_poly.type
_entity_poly.pdbx_seq_one_letter_code
_entity_poly.pdbx_strand_id
1 'polypeptide(L)'
;PDLFWAKLLVTAVGIGAFAGTWALSVFSLAVMVKLFSETVDNADPRPLEAARASGSRYLPAVRTGVLPTVLPEYVAYALYVFELNIRASIVLGLVGAGGVGRVLEAQRQFFRFDRVLGMLIIVFVVVFVIEQVSVALRKRLV
;
A
#
# COMPACT_ATOMS: atom_id res chain seq x y z
N PRO A 1 12.10 16.58 -13.31
CA PRO A 1 10.65 16.56 -13.63
C PRO A 1 9.81 16.04 -12.47
N ASP A 2 10.19 14.91 -11.84
CA ASP A 2 9.41 14.26 -10.77
C ASP A 2 9.39 15.04 -9.44
N LEU A 3 10.52 15.68 -9.10
CA LEU A 3 10.65 16.54 -7.92
C LEU A 3 9.76 17.79 -7.96
N PHE A 4 9.40 18.28 -9.16
CA PHE A 4 8.54 19.46 -9.33
C PHE A 4 7.08 19.14 -9.02
N TRP A 5 6.57 18.04 -9.60
CA TRP A 5 5.23 17.53 -9.30
C TRP A 5 5.09 17.12 -7.83
N ALA A 6 6.12 16.51 -7.25
CA ALA A 6 6.14 16.17 -5.83
C ALA A 6 6.05 17.42 -4.94
N LYS A 7 6.79 18.50 -5.26
CA LYS A 7 6.71 19.77 -4.52
C LYS A 7 5.32 20.43 -4.64
N LEU A 8 4.74 20.46 -5.84
CA LEU A 8 3.42 21.03 -6.09
C LEU A 8 2.31 20.31 -5.32
N LEU A 9 2.35 18.97 -5.30
CA LEU A 9 1.38 18.16 -4.57
C LEU A 9 1.48 18.38 -3.05
N VAL A 10 2.69 18.54 -2.52
CA VAL A 10 2.93 18.81 -1.10
C VAL A 10 2.45 20.21 -0.72
N THR A 11 2.67 21.21 -1.58
CA THR A 11 2.07 22.55 -1.36
C THR A 11 0.55 22.55 -1.47
N ALA A 12 -0.06 21.65 -2.25
CA ALA A 12 -1.52 21.58 -2.42
C ALA A 12 -2.24 20.87 -1.26
N VAL A 13 -1.63 19.89 -0.60
CA VAL A 13 -2.23 19.15 0.54
C VAL A 13 -1.83 19.76 1.89
N GLY A 14 -0.73 20.52 1.94
CA GLY A 14 -0.22 21.20 3.13
C GLY A 14 1.16 20.69 3.57
N ILE A 15 1.91 21.53 4.29
CA ILE A 15 3.22 21.16 4.84
C ILE A 15 3.00 20.40 6.16
N GLY A 16 3.66 19.25 6.32
CA GLY A 16 3.68 18.50 7.58
C GLY A 16 3.05 17.11 7.53
N ALA A 17 3.27 16.35 8.62
CA ALA A 17 2.94 14.92 8.72
C ALA A 17 1.46 14.61 8.47
N PHE A 18 0.55 15.52 8.85
CA PHE A 18 -0.87 15.34 8.64
C PHE A 18 -1.25 15.32 7.16
N ALA A 19 -0.76 16.30 6.39
CA ALA A 19 -0.99 16.39 4.95
C ALA A 19 -0.38 15.19 4.20
N GLY A 20 0.85 14.79 4.56
CA GLY A 20 1.48 13.59 4.02
C GLY A 20 0.67 12.32 4.30
N THR A 21 0.13 12.19 5.51
CA THR A 21 -0.69 11.03 5.91
C THR A 21 -2.01 10.98 5.14
N TRP A 22 -2.68 12.11 4.94
CA TRP A 22 -3.90 12.16 4.14
C TRP A 22 -3.65 11.90 2.66
N ALA A 23 -2.59 12.48 2.09
CA ALA A 23 -2.19 12.21 0.70
C ALA A 23 -1.93 10.71 0.48
N LEU A 24 -1.17 10.09 1.39
CA LEU A 24 -0.88 8.66 1.35
C LEU A 24 -2.15 7.81 1.54
N SER A 25 -3.02 8.17 2.49
CA SER A 25 -4.26 7.43 2.76
C SER A 25 -5.19 7.43 1.55
N VAL A 26 -5.43 8.59 0.93
CA VAL A 26 -6.30 8.70 -0.24
C VAL A 26 -5.72 7.94 -1.43
N PHE A 27 -4.41 8.11 -1.68
CA PHE A 27 -3.73 7.39 -2.76
C PHE A 27 -3.79 5.87 -2.55
N SER A 28 -3.51 5.41 -1.33
CA SER A 28 -3.57 4.00 -0.95
C SER A 28 -4.96 3.41 -1.12
N LEU A 29 -5.99 4.16 -0.71
CA LEU A 29 -7.38 3.75 -0.87
C LEU A 29 -7.77 3.64 -2.34
N ALA A 30 -7.35 4.58 -3.19
CA ALA A 30 -7.60 4.52 -4.62
C ALA A 30 -6.96 3.28 -5.27
N VAL A 31 -5.70 2.98 -4.92
CA VAL A 31 -5.00 1.78 -5.41
C VAL A 31 -5.69 0.51 -4.93
N MET A 32 -6.07 0.44 -3.65
CA MET A 32 -6.70 -0.74 -3.07
C MET A 32 -8.09 -1.01 -3.65
N VAL A 33 -8.89 0.04 -3.86
CA VAL A 33 -10.21 -0.07 -4.52
C VAL A 33 -10.06 -0.59 -5.94
N LYS A 34 -9.10 -0.07 -6.71
CA LYS A 34 -8.86 -0.53 -8.08
C LYS A 34 -8.48 -2.02 -8.12
N LEU A 35 -7.48 -2.42 -7.34
CA LEU A 35 -7.00 -3.81 -7.31
C LEU A 35 -8.09 -4.76 -6.82
N PHE A 36 -8.84 -4.37 -5.80
CA PHE A 36 -9.95 -5.18 -5.31
C PHE A 36 -11.08 -5.31 -6.34
N SER A 37 -11.42 -4.25 -7.07
CA SER A 37 -12.39 -4.31 -8.16
C SER A 37 -11.95 -5.29 -9.25
N GLU A 38 -10.68 -5.22 -9.67
CA GLU A 38 -10.13 -6.13 -10.67
C GLU A 38 -10.20 -7.60 -10.21
N THR A 39 -9.91 -7.91 -8.94
CA THR A 39 -10.07 -9.29 -8.44
C THR A 39 -11.53 -9.72 -8.40
N VAL A 40 -12.44 -8.85 -7.94
CA VAL A 40 -13.87 -9.18 -7.88
C VAL A 40 -14.44 -9.41 -9.28
N ASP A 41 -14.06 -8.60 -10.27
CA ASP A 41 -14.51 -8.73 -11.66
C ASP A 41 -13.94 -9.98 -12.34
N ASN A 42 -12.76 -10.45 -11.91
CA ASN A 42 -12.14 -11.69 -12.40
C ASN A 42 -12.60 -12.96 -11.65
N ALA A 43 -13.33 -12.82 -10.54
CA ALA A 43 -13.78 -13.97 -9.76
C ALA A 43 -14.87 -14.76 -10.52
N ASP A 44 -14.78 -16.09 -10.51
CA ASP A 44 -15.77 -16.96 -11.15
C ASP A 44 -17.15 -16.76 -10.48
N PRO A 45 -18.22 -16.42 -11.23
CA PRO A 45 -19.56 -16.24 -10.67
C PRO A 45 -20.24 -17.56 -10.26
N ARG A 46 -19.75 -18.71 -10.72
CA ARG A 46 -20.38 -20.02 -10.50
C ARG A 46 -20.64 -20.38 -9.02
N PRO A 47 -19.72 -20.15 -8.07
CA PRO A 47 -19.98 -20.41 -6.64
C PRO A 47 -21.13 -19.56 -6.08
N LEU A 48 -21.27 -18.32 -6.57
CA LEU A 48 -22.35 -17.42 -6.18
C LEU A 48 -23.70 -17.87 -6.76
N GLU A 49 -23.72 -18.27 -8.03
CA GLU A 49 -24.91 -18.80 -8.71
C GLU A 49 -25.39 -20.11 -8.08
N ALA A 50 -24.47 -21.02 -7.76
CA ALA A 50 -24.77 -22.28 -7.08
C ALA A 50 -25.38 -22.05 -5.68
N ALA A 51 -24.81 -21.13 -4.90
CA ALA A 51 -25.35 -20.78 -3.58
C ALA A 51 -26.75 -20.14 -3.68
N ARG A 52 -27.00 -19.33 -4.72
CA ARG A 52 -28.34 -18.78 -4.98
C ARG A 52 -29.32 -19.86 -5.41
N ALA A 53 -28.90 -20.81 -6.25
CA ALA A 53 -29.73 -21.94 -6.71
C ALA A 53 -30.13 -22.88 -5.55
N SER A 54 -29.30 -22.99 -4.51
CA SER A 54 -29.62 -23.73 -3.28
C SER A 54 -30.52 -22.97 -2.30
N GLY A 55 -31.07 -21.80 -2.69
CA GLY A 55 -32.00 -21.02 -1.88
C GLY A 55 -31.35 -20.02 -0.91
N SER A 56 -30.03 -19.77 -1.02
CA SER A 56 -29.37 -18.79 -0.15
C SER A 56 -29.74 -17.34 -0.52
N ARG A 57 -29.96 -16.51 0.52
CA ARG A 57 -30.03 -15.05 0.36
C ARG A 57 -28.68 -14.50 -0.13
N TYR A 58 -28.71 -13.31 -0.76
CA TYR A 58 -27.55 -12.71 -1.42
C TYR A 58 -26.32 -12.52 -0.52
N LEU A 59 -26.47 -11.92 0.66
CA LEU A 59 -25.35 -11.69 1.59
C LEU A 59 -24.65 -12.99 2.05
N PRO A 60 -25.38 -14.03 2.51
CA PRO A 60 -24.75 -15.31 2.83
C PRO A 60 -24.08 -15.99 1.64
N ALA A 61 -24.65 -15.86 0.43
CA ALA A 61 -24.09 -16.43 -0.80
C ALA A 61 -22.76 -15.76 -1.17
N VAL A 62 -22.65 -14.43 -1.08
CA VAL A 62 -21.40 -13.70 -1.32
C VAL A 62 -20.33 -14.06 -0.29
N ARG A 63 -20.72 -14.19 0.98
CA ARG A 63 -19.80 -14.51 2.08
C ARG A 63 -19.19 -15.90 1.98
N THR A 64 -19.90 -16.86 1.39
CA THR A 64 -19.45 -18.26 1.29
C THR A 64 -18.90 -18.60 -0.09
N GLY A 65 -19.36 -17.95 -1.16
CA GLY A 65 -18.92 -18.22 -2.53
C GLY A 65 -17.75 -17.35 -2.99
N VAL A 66 -17.81 -16.03 -2.75
CA VAL A 66 -16.86 -15.07 -3.33
C VAL A 66 -15.80 -14.67 -2.31
N LEU A 67 -16.21 -14.30 -1.09
CA LEU A 67 -15.34 -13.77 -0.06
C LEU A 67 -14.10 -14.65 0.26
N PRO A 68 -14.19 -15.98 0.44
CA PRO A 68 -13.00 -16.80 0.72
C PRO A 68 -12.00 -16.82 -0.44
N THR A 69 -12.44 -16.55 -1.67
CA THR A 69 -11.60 -16.53 -2.87
C THR A 69 -10.87 -15.19 -3.01
N VAL A 70 -11.52 -14.06 -2.71
CA VAL A 70 -10.90 -12.71 -2.77
C VAL A 70 -10.10 -12.33 -1.52
N LEU A 71 -10.42 -12.86 -0.34
CA LEU A 71 -9.75 -12.54 0.92
C LEU A 71 -8.22 -12.72 0.87
N PRO A 72 -7.69 -13.82 0.31
CA PRO A 72 -6.27 -14.02 0.16
C PRO A 72 -5.56 -12.92 -0.64
N GLU A 73 -6.13 -12.53 -1.78
CA GLU A 73 -5.57 -11.47 -2.61
C GLU A 73 -5.66 -10.11 -1.93
N TYR A 74 -6.75 -9.84 -1.22
CA TYR A 74 -6.91 -8.62 -0.44
C TYR A 74 -5.78 -8.43 0.59
N VAL A 75 -5.39 -9.50 1.30
CA VAL A 75 -4.27 -9.45 2.26
C VAL A 75 -2.95 -9.16 1.55
N ALA A 76 -2.71 -9.78 0.38
CA ALA A 76 -1.52 -9.51 -0.42
C ALA A 76 -1.48 -8.05 -0.90
N TYR A 77 -2.61 -7.49 -1.34
CA TYR A 77 -2.71 -6.08 -1.71
C TYR A 77 -2.51 -5.14 -0.54
N ALA A 78 -3.03 -5.46 0.65
CA ALA A 78 -2.79 -4.65 1.83
C ALA A 78 -1.29 -4.56 2.17
N LEU A 79 -0.56 -5.68 2.08
CA LEU A 79 0.89 -5.69 2.28
C LEU A 79 1.66 -4.94 1.19
N TYR A 80 1.26 -5.10 -0.07
CA TYR A 80 1.82 -4.35 -1.19
C TYR A 80 1.63 -2.84 -1.03
N VAL A 81 0.42 -2.40 -0.69
CA VAL A 81 0.11 -0.98 -0.45
C VAL A 81 0.87 -0.49 0.78
N PHE A 82 1.02 -1.30 1.83
CA PHE A 82 1.83 -0.94 3.00
C PHE A 82 3.31 -0.71 2.65
N GLU A 83 3.90 -1.61 1.87
CA GLU A 83 5.26 -1.46 1.34
C GLU A 83 5.42 -0.18 0.51
N LEU A 84 4.45 0.07 -0.39
CA LEU A 84 4.40 1.26 -1.23
C LEU A 84 4.36 2.54 -0.39
N ASN A 85 3.58 2.54 0.70
CA ASN A 85 3.52 3.66 1.64
C ASN A 85 4.86 3.93 2.34
N ILE A 86 5.59 2.89 2.75
CA ILE A 86 6.92 3.05 3.36
C ILE A 86 7.85 3.74 2.38
N ARG A 87 7.90 3.28 1.14
CA ARG A 87 8.75 3.84 0.08
C ARG A 87 8.36 5.29 -0.24
N ALA A 88 7.06 5.55 -0.38
CA ALA A 88 6.53 6.89 -0.63
C ALA A 88 6.83 7.86 0.53
N SER A 89 6.85 7.39 1.78
CA SER A 89 7.17 8.21 2.95
C SER A 89 8.60 8.77 2.96
N ILE A 90 9.54 8.10 2.27
CA ILE A 90 10.91 8.60 2.09
C ILE A 90 10.88 9.80 1.16
N VAL A 91 10.27 9.65 -0.01
CA VAL A 91 10.19 10.71 -1.03
C VAL A 91 9.42 11.91 -0.49
N LEU A 92 8.28 11.66 0.16
CA LEU A 92 7.43 12.69 0.78
C LEU A 92 8.13 13.44 1.92
N GLY A 93 9.02 12.76 2.66
CA GLY A 93 9.81 13.40 3.71
C GLY A 93 10.83 14.40 3.17
N LEU A 94 11.37 14.18 1.98
CA LEU A 94 12.31 15.11 1.31
C LEU A 94 11.62 16.41 0.86
N VAL A 95 10.34 16.34 0.53
CA VAL A 95 9.54 17.49 0.05
C VAL A 95 8.80 18.22 1.18
N GLY A 96 8.93 17.75 2.43
CA GLY A 96 8.39 18.43 3.61
C GLY A 96 7.05 17.89 4.14
N ALA A 97 6.55 16.77 3.60
CA ALA A 97 5.33 16.12 4.07
C ALA A 97 5.51 15.27 5.35
N GLY A 98 6.74 15.15 5.87
CA GLY A 98 7.06 14.35 7.06
C GLY A 98 7.34 12.87 6.77
N GLY A 99 7.40 12.04 7.81
CA GLY A 99 7.72 10.60 7.69
C GLY A 99 9.21 10.27 7.73
N VAL A 100 9.56 9.06 7.26
CA VAL A 100 10.94 8.52 7.33
C VAL A 100 11.94 9.43 6.58
N GLY A 101 11.52 10.01 5.45
CA GLY A 101 12.36 10.90 4.67
C GLY A 101 12.74 12.20 5.38
N ARG A 102 11.95 12.65 6.38
CA ARG A 102 12.28 13.86 7.16
C ARG A 102 13.51 13.62 8.04
N VAL A 103 13.62 12.43 8.63
CA VAL A 103 14.77 12.04 9.46
C VAL A 103 16.01 11.89 8.59
N LEU A 104 15.85 11.32 7.40
CA LEU A 104 16.90 11.20 6.38
C LEU A 104 17.42 12.58 5.96
N GLU A 105 16.51 13.50 5.60
CA GLU A 105 16.85 14.86 5.17
C GLU A 105 17.56 15.64 6.27
N ALA A 106 17.13 15.49 7.53
CA ALA A 106 17.81 16.12 8.66
C ALA A 106 19.27 15.65 8.79
N GLN A 107 19.57 14.35 8.66
CA GLN A 107 20.95 13.88 8.71
C GLN A 107 21.77 14.33 7.49
N ARG A 108 21.14 14.42 6.31
CA ARG A 108 21.75 14.96 5.09
C ARG A 108 22.15 16.43 5.26
N GLN A 109 21.31 17.25 5.87
CA GLN A 109 21.60 18.66 6.15
C GLN A 109 22.78 18.85 7.10
N PHE A 110 22.99 17.93 8.05
CA PHE A 110 24.16 17.92 8.94
C PHE A 110 25.42 17.28 8.30
N PHE A 111 25.39 16.95 6.99
CA PHE A 111 26.47 16.27 6.27
C PHE A 111 26.92 14.93 6.91
N ARG A 112 26.04 14.29 7.69
CA ARG A 112 26.31 13.00 8.36
C ARG A 112 25.98 11.83 7.44
N PHE A 113 26.76 11.68 6.36
CA PHE A 113 26.50 10.66 5.34
C PHE A 113 26.57 9.23 5.88
N ASP A 114 27.35 8.96 6.92
CA ASP A 114 27.40 7.65 7.60
C ASP A 114 26.03 7.24 8.14
N ARG A 115 25.29 8.20 8.71
CA ARG A 115 23.95 7.97 9.26
C ARG A 115 22.89 7.86 8.17
N VAL A 116 23.05 8.63 7.09
CA VAL A 116 22.16 8.55 5.91
C VAL A 116 22.26 7.14 5.31
N LEU A 117 23.48 6.64 5.10
CA LEU A 117 23.70 5.29 4.57
C LEU A 117 23.10 4.22 5.50
N GLY A 118 23.33 4.33 6.81
CA GLY A 118 22.74 3.41 7.80
C GLY A 118 21.21 3.37 7.75
N MET A 119 20.56 4.53 7.63
CA MET A 119 19.10 4.59 7.49
C MET A 119 18.61 3.96 6.19
N LEU A 120 19.29 4.22 5.07
CA LEU A 120 18.95 3.62 3.78
C LEU A 120 19.04 2.10 3.83
N ILE A 121 20.07 1.55 4.48
CA ILE A 121 20.22 0.10 4.67
C ILE A 121 19.08 -0.46 5.52
N ILE A 122 18.72 0.18 6.64
CA ILE A 122 17.60 -0.26 7.49
C ILE A 122 16.30 -0.29 6.69
N VAL A 123 15.99 0.78 5.96
CA VAL A 123 14.77 0.84 5.16
C VAL A 123 14.79 -0.21 4.04
N PHE A 124 15.94 -0.41 3.39
CA PHE A 124 16.11 -1.47 2.41
C PHE A 124 15.81 -2.85 2.99
N VAL A 125 16.37 -3.18 4.17
CA VAL A 125 16.13 -4.47 4.85
C VAL A 125 14.64 -4.63 5.20
N VAL A 126 14.00 -3.59 5.73
CA VAL A 126 12.57 -3.62 6.06
C VAL A 126 11.72 -3.86 4.82
N VAL A 127 11.96 -3.11 3.74
CA VAL A 127 11.23 -3.26 2.47
C VAL A 127 11.45 -4.65 1.89
N PHE A 128 12.68 -5.14 1.90
CA PHE A 128 13.02 -6.49 1.42
C PHE A 128 12.29 -7.58 2.22
N VAL A 129 12.23 -7.47 3.55
CA VAL A 129 11.49 -8.44 4.38
C VAL A 129 10.00 -8.41 4.07
N ILE A 130 9.40 -7.22 3.90
CA ILE A 130 7.98 -7.09 3.56
C ILE A 130 7.68 -7.69 2.18
N GLU A 131 8.55 -7.45 1.20
CA GLU A 131 8.43 -8.00 -0.14
C GLU A 131 8.46 -9.53 -0.12
N GLN A 132 9.38 -10.12 0.66
CA GLN A 132 9.46 -11.58 0.83
C GLN A 132 8.22 -12.15 1.51
N VAL A 133 7.69 -11.48 2.54
CA VAL A 133 6.45 -11.87 3.21
C VAL A 133 5.26 -11.78 2.26
N SER A 134 5.18 -10.72 1.46
CA SER A 134 4.13 -10.51 0.46
C SER A 134 4.14 -11.63 -0.60
N VAL A 135 5.32 -11.97 -1.13
CA VAL A 135 5.48 -13.08 -2.08
C VAL A 135 5.14 -14.43 -1.46
N ALA A 136 5.58 -14.68 -0.21
CA ALA A 136 5.31 -15.94 0.48
C ALA A 136 3.80 -16.13 0.76
N LEU A 137 3.10 -15.07 1.17
CA LEU A 137 1.65 -15.09 1.34
C LEU A 137 0.95 -15.34 0.01
N ARG A 138 1.32 -14.63 -1.04
CA ARG A 138 0.73 -14.84 -2.38
C ARG A 138 0.91 -16.28 -2.87
N LYS A 139 2.08 -16.89 -2.66
CA LYS A 139 2.35 -18.29 -3.03
C LYS A 139 1.61 -19.33 -2.20
N ARG A 140 1.17 -18.99 -0.99
CA ARG A 140 0.44 -19.92 -0.10
C ARG A 140 -1.07 -19.89 -0.34
N LEU A 141 -1.52 -18.89 -1.08
CA LEU A 141 -2.92 -18.53 -1.27
C LEU A 141 -3.43 -18.81 -2.68
N VAL A 142 -2.51 -18.99 -3.64
CA VAL A 142 -2.73 -19.54 -4.99
C VAL A 142 -2.35 -21.01 -4.97
#